data_AF-A0A956K9E5-F1
#
_entry.id   AF-A0A956K9E5-F1
#
_cell.length_a   1.000
_cell.length_b   1.000
_cell.length_c   1.000
_cell.angle_alpha   90.00
_cell.angle_beta   90.00
_cell.angle_gamma   90.00
#
_symmetry.space_group_name_H-M   'P 1'
#
loop_
_entity.id
_entity.type
_entity.pdbx_description
1 polymer ?
#
loop_
_entity_poly.entity_id
_entity_poly.type
_entity_poly.pdbx_seq_one_letter_code
_entity_poly.pdbx_strand_id
1 'polypeptide(L)'
;MRTVVFVAPFPLGTTMRFARAAAALRGIRLVGVMQQLPTGDDRRLFADLVRVEDGLSTRELIAAVDLLRQRHGQPHRIIGVLEPLQVQLAQLRAHFGIP
;
A
#
# COMPACT_ATOMS: atom_id res chain seq x y z
N MET A 1 -3.38 17.29 0.60
CA MET A 1 -3.22 15.96 1.23
C MET A 1 -2.77 14.97 0.17
N ARG A 2 -1.74 14.16 0.42
CA ARG A 2 -1.12 13.25 -0.57
C ARG A 2 -1.47 11.81 -0.21
N THR A 3 -2.10 11.06 -1.12
CA THR A 3 -2.43 9.65 -0.90
C THR A 3 -1.20 8.79 -1.17
N VAL A 4 -0.77 7.99 -0.19
CA VAL A 4 0.34 7.04 -0.32
C VAL A 4 -0.22 5.64 -0.17
N VAL A 5 0.06 4.80 -1.15
CA VAL A 5 -0.29 3.37 -1.12
C VAL A 5 0.86 2.60 -0.52
N PHE A 6 0.60 1.88 0.57
CA PHE A 6 1.54 0.95 1.18
C PHE A 6 1.15 -0.49 0.81
N VAL A 7 2.04 -1.19 0.15
CA VAL A 7 1.81 -2.58 -0.29
C VAL A 7 2.66 -3.52 0.55
N ALA A 8 2.01 -4.49 1.18
CA ALA A 8 2.67 -5.57 1.91
C ALA A 8 1.74 -6.78 2.02
N PRO A 9 2.16 -8.01 1.69
CA PRO A 9 1.30 -9.18 1.83
C PRO A 9 0.87 -9.43 3.28
N PHE A 10 1.79 -9.30 4.24
CA PHE A 10 1.53 -9.62 5.66
C PHE A 10 1.94 -8.47 6.60
N PRO A 11 1.15 -8.22 7.67
CA PRO A 11 1.38 -7.14 8.62
C PRO A 11 2.40 -7.56 9.71
N LEU A 12 3.60 -7.98 9.29
CA LEU A 12 4.66 -8.34 10.22
C LEU A 12 5.18 -7.11 10.95
N GLY A 13 5.65 -7.27 12.20
CA GLY A 13 6.10 -6.13 13.02
C GLY A 13 7.18 -5.27 12.35
N THR A 14 8.11 -5.90 11.61
CA THR A 14 9.13 -5.19 10.82
C THR A 14 8.52 -4.33 9.72
N THR A 15 7.57 -4.86 8.95
CA THR A 15 6.79 -4.16 7.92
C THR A 15 5.98 -3.01 8.52
N MET A 16 5.30 -3.25 9.65
CA MET A 16 4.44 -2.25 10.29
C MET A 16 5.21 -1.06 10.87
N ARG A 17 6.48 -1.24 11.26
CA ARG A 17 7.35 -0.10 11.61
C ARG A 17 7.44 0.93 10.48
N PHE A 18 7.53 0.48 9.23
CA PHE A 18 7.59 1.40 8.08
C PHE A 18 6.24 2.06 7.79
N ALA A 19 5.12 1.33 7.92
CA ALA A 19 3.80 1.92 7.77
C ALA A 19 3.53 2.99 8.83
N ARG A 20 3.93 2.74 10.09
CA ARG A 20 3.84 3.74 11.18
C ARG A 20 4.65 4.99 10.86
N ALA A 21 5.88 4.83 10.38
CA ALA A 21 6.71 5.96 9.98
C ALA A 21 6.08 6.77 8.84
N ALA A 22 5.53 6.09 7.82
CA ALA A 22 4.85 6.74 6.70
C ALA A 22 3.56 7.47 7.14
N ALA A 23 2.77 6.86 8.03
CA ALA A 23 1.54 7.45 8.57
C ALA A 23 1.82 8.67 9.46
N ALA A 24 2.98 8.75 10.12
CA ALA A 24 3.37 9.88 10.96
C ALA A 24 3.74 11.15 10.17
N LEU A 25 3.93 11.05 8.85
CA LEU A 25 4.27 12.19 8.01
C LEU A 25 3.08 13.15 7.84
N ARG A 26 3.35 14.45 8.00
CA ARG A 26 2.31 15.48 7.85
C ARG A 26 1.74 15.51 6.44
N GLY A 27 0.42 15.63 6.33
CA GLY A 27 -0.29 15.79 5.08
C GLY A 27 -0.38 14.52 4.23
N ILE A 28 -0.06 13.35 4.78
CA ILE A 28 -0.19 12.04 4.14
C ILE A 28 -1.52 11.39 4.54
N ARG A 29 -2.18 10.79 3.54
CA ARG A 29 -3.22 9.78 3.74
C ARG A 29 -2.63 8.43 3.37
N LEU A 30 -2.41 7.56 4.36
CA LEU A 30 -1.93 6.20 4.10
C LEU A 30 -3.11 5.29 3.78
N VAL A 31 -3.05 4.58 2.67
CA VAL A 31 -3.98 3.49 2.30
C VAL A 31 -3.15 2.24 2.02
N GLY A 32 -3.73 1.05 2.18
CA GLY A 32 -2.96 -0.19 2.09
C GLY A 32 -3.55 -1.25 1.17
N VAL A 33 -2.67 -2.04 0.55
CA VAL A 33 -3.00 -3.26 -0.19
C VAL A 33 -2.26 -4.42 0.48
N MET A 34 -3.00 -5.41 0.99
CA MET A 34 -2.41 -6.52 1.74
C MET A 34 -3.12 -7.84 1.49
N GLN A 35 -2.43 -8.96 1.65
CA GLN A 35 -3.05 -10.29 1.58
C GLN A 35 -3.73 -10.65 2.90
N GLN A 36 -3.08 -10.31 4.01
CA GLN A 36 -3.65 -10.35 5.35
C GLN A 36 -3.74 -8.93 5.90
N LEU A 37 -4.93 -8.53 6.36
CA LEU A 37 -5.13 -7.19 6.90
C LEU A 37 -4.56 -7.08 8.33
N PRO A 38 -4.00 -5.91 8.71
CA PRO A 38 -3.58 -5.64 10.07
C PRO A 38 -4.79 -5.53 10.98
N THR A 39 -4.57 -5.80 12.26
CA THR A 39 -5.57 -5.70 13.33
C THR A 39 -5.11 -4.71 14.39
N GLY A 40 -5.99 -4.36 15.33
CA GLY A 40 -5.65 -3.49 16.46
C GLY A 40 -5.22 -2.08 16.01
N ASP A 41 -4.19 -1.52 16.66
CA ASP A 41 -3.73 -0.16 16.37
C ASP A 41 -3.11 0.00 14.99
N ASP A 42 -2.48 -1.05 14.44
CA ASP A 42 -1.91 -0.99 13.10
C ASP A 42 -3.00 -0.83 12.02
N ARG A 43 -4.22 -1.32 12.27
CA ARG A 43 -5.37 -1.10 11.37
C ARG A 43 -5.74 0.38 11.26
N ARG A 44 -5.55 1.15 12.33
CA ARG A 44 -5.92 2.58 12.43
C ARG A 44 -4.94 3.49 11.69
N LEU A 45 -3.78 2.98 11.29
CA LEU A 45 -2.80 3.70 10.47
C LEU A 45 -3.32 3.98 9.05
N PHE A 46 -4.28 3.16 8.58
CA PHE A 46 -4.75 3.18 7.21
C PHE A 46 -6.15 3.79 7.11
N ALA A 47 -6.28 4.81 6.27
CA ALA A 47 -7.57 5.41 5.93
C ALA A 47 -8.48 4.44 5.16
N ASP A 48 -7.90 3.55 4.35
CA ASP A 48 -8.59 2.46 3.66
C ASP A 48 -7.63 1.30 3.40
N LEU A 49 -8.19 0.11 3.25
CA LEU A 49 -7.47 -1.14 2.98
C LEU A 49 -8.21 -1.95 1.92
N VAL A 50 -7.43 -2.50 0.99
CA VAL A 50 -7.92 -3.53 0.05
C VAL A 50 -7.18 -4.82 0.31
N ARG A 51 -7.93 -5.91 0.47
CA ARG A 51 -7.38 -7.26 0.57
C ARG A 51 -7.18 -7.84 -0.84
N VAL A 52 -6.04 -8.49 -1.07
CA VAL A 52 -5.77 -9.34 -2.24
C VAL A 52 -5.61 -10.80 -1.81
N GLU A 53 -5.71 -11.74 -2.73
CA GLU A 53 -5.48 -13.16 -2.42
C GLU A 53 -4.00 -13.51 -2.59
N ASP A 54 -3.33 -12.98 -3.61
CA ASP A 54 -1.89 -13.09 -3.79
C ASP A 54 -1.20 -11.72 -3.75
N GLY A 55 -0.49 -11.46 -2.66
CA GLY A 55 0.28 -10.22 -2.47
C GLY A 55 1.48 -10.05 -3.41
N LEU A 56 1.84 -11.05 -4.22
CA LEU A 56 2.91 -11.01 -5.23
C LEU A 56 2.38 -10.99 -6.67
N SER A 57 1.06 -11.06 -6.86
CA SER A 57 0.40 -10.97 -8.16
C SER A 57 0.28 -9.52 -8.61
N THR A 58 1.09 -9.09 -9.58
CA THR A 58 1.02 -7.72 -10.14
C THR A 58 -0.39 -7.36 -10.61
N ARG A 59 -1.11 -8.32 -11.20
CA ARG A 59 -2.49 -8.11 -11.68
C ARG A 59 -3.43 -7.75 -10.54
N GLU A 60 -3.39 -8.50 -9.44
CA GLU A 60 -4.24 -8.23 -8.28
C GLU A 60 -3.88 -6.92 -7.61
N LEU A 61 -2.57 -6.63 -7.52
CA LEU A 61 -2.11 -5.37 -6.97
C LEU A 61 -2.55 -4.17 -7.81
N ILE A 62 -2.51 -4.26 -9.15
CA ILE A 62 -3.02 -3.19 -10.03
C ILE A 62 -4.51 -2.96 -9.76
N ALA A 63 -5.31 -4.03 -9.72
CA ALA A 63 -6.73 -3.92 -9.45
C ALA A 63 -7.02 -3.29 -8.08
N ALA A 64 -6.30 -3.71 -7.04
CA ALA A 64 -6.44 -3.17 -5.69
C ALA A 64 -6.04 -1.68 -5.60
N VAL A 65 -4.96 -1.29 -6.27
CA VAL A 65 -4.53 0.12 -6.33
C VAL A 65 -5.52 0.96 -7.13
N ASP A 66 -6.10 0.45 -8.21
CA ASP A 66 -7.12 1.19 -8.96
C ASP A 66 -8.40 1.39 -8.15
N LEU A 67 -8.83 0.40 -7.34
CA LEU A 67 -9.93 0.58 -6.38
C LEU A 67 -9.64 1.71 -5.38
N LEU A 68 -8.45 1.73 -4.80
CA LEU A 68 -8.03 2.81 -3.90
C LEU A 68 -7.95 4.16 -4.62
N ARG A 69 -7.51 4.17 -5.88
CA ARG A 69 -7.45 5.36 -6.74
C ARG A 69 -8.84 5.94 -6.99
N GLN A 70 -9.82 5.09 -7.29
CA GLN A 70 -11.21 5.52 -7.48
C GLN A 70 -11.80 6.15 -6.21
N ARG A 71 -11.43 5.65 -5.02
CA ARG A 71 -11.92 6.15 -3.72
C ARG A 71 -11.19 7.39 -3.20
N HIS A 72 -9.90 7.52 -3.51
CA HIS A 72 -9.03 8.50 -2.85
C HIS A 72 -8.21 9.38 -3.81
N GLY A 73 -8.45 9.27 -5.11
CA GLY A 73 -7.73 9.97 -6.16
C GLY A 73 -6.40 9.31 -6.53
N GLN A 74 -5.70 9.90 -7.50
CA GLN A 74 -4.41 9.42 -8.00
C GLN A 74 -3.40 9.22 -6.85
N PRO A 75 -2.77 8.03 -6.72
CA PRO A 75 -1.68 7.83 -5.78
C PRO A 75 -0.57 8.85 -5.99
N HIS A 76 -0.01 9.39 -4.91
CA HIS A 76 1.19 10.22 -4.99
C HIS A 76 2.46 9.37 -4.98
N ARG A 77 2.46 8.28 -4.19
CA ARG A 77 3.53 7.30 -4.08
C ARG A 77 2.96 5.90 -3.83
N ILE A 78 3.68 4.89 -4.31
CA ILE A 78 3.44 3.48 -4.02
C ILE A 78 4.71 2.92 -3.39
N ILE A 79 4.62 2.48 -2.14
CA ILE A 79 5.76 2.06 -1.33
C ILE A 79 5.54 0.66 -0.76
N GLY A 80 6.63 -0.07 -0.55
CA GLY A 80 6.66 -1.37 0.11
C GLY A 80 8.11 -1.75 0.39
N VAL A 81 8.34 -2.54 1.43
CA VAL A 81 9.69 -2.75 1.99
C VAL A 81 10.20 -4.18 1.81
N LEU A 82 9.37 -5.07 1.28
CA LEU A 82 9.74 -6.47 1.11
C LEU A 82 10.46 -6.65 -0.23
N GLU A 83 11.60 -7.35 -0.18
CA GLU A 83 12.41 -7.70 -1.34
C GLU A 83 11.62 -8.42 -2.46
N PRO A 84 10.82 -9.49 -2.19
CA PRO A 84 10.10 -10.20 -3.23
C PRO A 84 9.01 -9.37 -3.93
N LEU A 85 8.70 -8.17 -3.39
CA LEU A 85 7.68 -7.28 -3.91
C LEU A 85 8.25 -6.17 -4.82
N GLN A 86 9.59 -5.98 -4.85
CA GLN A 86 10.17 -4.80 -5.50
C GLN A 86 9.93 -4.75 -7.02
N VAL A 87 9.86 -5.91 -7.68
CA VAL A 87 9.52 -6.00 -9.12
C VAL A 87 8.09 -5.53 -9.36
N GLN A 88 7.14 -6.03 -8.56
CA GLN A 88 5.73 -5.69 -8.63
C GLN A 88 5.52 -4.19 -8.33
N LEU A 89 6.21 -3.64 -7.33
CA LEU A 89 6.16 -2.21 -7.03
C LEU A 89 6.65 -1.36 -8.20
N ALA A 90 7.72 -1.76 -8.88
CA ALA A 90 8.20 -1.07 -10.07
C ALA A 90 7.15 -1.09 -11.20
N GLN A 91 6.51 -2.24 -11.41
CA GLN A 91 5.44 -2.38 -12.41
C GLN A 91 4.21 -1.54 -12.06
N LEU A 92 3.78 -1.50 -10.79
CA LEU A 92 2.70 -0.64 -10.33
C LEU A 92 3.01 0.84 -10.56
N ARG A 93 4.22 1.26 -10.18
CA ARG A 93 4.69 2.63 -10.37
C ARG A 93 4.65 3.03 -11.85
N ALA A 94 5.18 2.19 -12.73
CA ALA A 94 5.11 2.41 -14.18
C ALA A 94 3.66 2.47 -14.69
N HIS A 95 2.79 1.53 -14.26
CA HIS A 95 1.40 1.46 -14.69
C HIS A 95 0.60 2.72 -14.31
N PHE A 96 0.82 3.26 -13.11
CA PHE A 96 0.10 4.44 -12.61
C PHE A 96 0.83 5.77 -12.86
N GLY A 97 1.97 5.77 -13.56
CA GLY A 97 2.77 6.98 -13.81
C GLY A 97 3.35 7.61 -12.54
N ILE A 98 3.72 6.78 -11.56
CA ILE A 98 4.24 7.19 -10.25
C ILE A 98 5.77 7.02 -10.23
N PRO A 99 6.53 8.00 -9.72
CA PRO A 99 7.97 7.87 -9.49
C PRO A 99 8.33 6.79 -8.46
#